data_AF-A0A9D0U0U3-F1
#
_entry.id   AF-A0A9D0U0U3-F1
#
_cell.length_a   1.000
_cell.length_b   1.000
_cell.length_c   1.000
_cell.angle_alpha   90.00
_cell.angle_beta   90.00
_cell.angle_gamma   90.00
#
_symmetry.space_group_name_H-M   'P 1'
#
loop_
_entity.id
_entity.type
_entity.pdbx_description
1 polymer ?
#
loop_
_entity_poly.entity_id
_entity_poly.type
_entity_poly.pdbx_seq_one_letter_code
_entity_poly.pdbx_strand_id
1 'polypeptide(L)'
;MIIPELLAPAGTLKMMRYAFAYGADAVYAGQPRYSLRARNNEFVNKNLLIGIEEAHALGKKLFVAVNTMPHNSKVKTFMADLEPVIEMNPDALIMADPGLIMMVKEKWPDVPIHLSVQANTVNFATVKFWQNYGVERIILSRELSLDEVAEIRQECPDIELEVFVHGALCIAYSGRCLLSGYFNHRDPNQGTCTNSCRWEYSTKPAVETEEGIFPVPPKEVVLSADALNNAGCGDQERHPLADQIYFLEEKQRPGELMPIMEDEHGTYIMNSKDLRAVEHIKRLTDIGVDCLKIEGRTKSHYYTARTTQAYKQAINDAVAGRDFDEKLLGVLENLANRGYTDGFFERHHTHEYQNYIDNASKANKQLFVGEMIASDPVNGTIDVDVKNRFQVGDRLQLIMPDGNNRDVELSAMENLKGQAMDVAPGSGHQVRLPIEDVNQSNVLIARYL
;
A
#
# COMPACT_ATOMS: atom_id res chain seq x y z
N MET A 1 14.49 -24.30 5.58
CA MET A 1 14.19 -22.86 5.63
C MET A 1 13.09 -22.63 4.60
N ILE A 2 11.97 -22.02 5.00
CA ILE A 2 10.89 -21.65 4.09
C ILE A 2 11.36 -20.42 3.30
N ILE A 3 11.18 -20.42 1.98
CA ILE A 3 11.40 -19.23 1.15
C ILE A 3 10.05 -18.52 1.05
N PRO A 4 9.89 -17.31 1.61
CA PRO A 4 8.60 -16.63 1.59
C PRO A 4 8.16 -16.27 0.17
N GLU A 5 6.89 -16.48 -0.13
CA GLU A 5 6.22 -15.98 -1.34
C GLU A 5 6.11 -14.45 -1.28
N LEU A 6 6.52 -13.74 -2.32
CA LEU A 6 6.29 -12.29 -2.43
C LEU A 6 4.97 -12.02 -3.16
N LEU A 7 3.97 -11.54 -2.40
CA LEU A 7 2.65 -11.19 -2.90
C LEU A 7 2.53 -9.69 -3.19
N ALA A 8 2.41 -9.33 -4.46
CA ALA A 8 2.32 -7.95 -4.93
C ALA A 8 0.87 -7.52 -5.29
N PRO A 9 0.55 -6.22 -5.18
CA PRO A 9 -0.79 -5.72 -5.52
C PRO A 9 -0.95 -5.52 -7.02
N ALA A 10 -2.10 -5.94 -7.57
CA ALA A 10 -2.49 -5.66 -8.95
C ALA A 10 -3.82 -4.90 -9.02
N GLY A 11 -3.78 -3.65 -9.49
CA GLY A 11 -4.98 -2.86 -9.83
C GLY A 11 -5.37 -2.98 -11.31
N THR A 12 -4.39 -3.26 -12.19
CA THR A 12 -4.56 -3.41 -13.63
C THR A 12 -3.70 -4.56 -14.17
N LEU A 13 -3.99 -5.05 -15.38
CA LEU A 13 -3.14 -6.04 -16.07
C LEU A 13 -1.71 -5.53 -16.24
N LYS A 14 -1.55 -4.22 -16.51
CA LYS A 14 -0.23 -3.60 -16.60
C LYS A 14 0.52 -3.70 -15.28
N MET A 15 -0.12 -3.35 -14.16
CA MET A 15 0.51 -3.49 -12.83
C MET A 15 0.91 -4.92 -12.52
N MET A 16 0.06 -5.90 -12.85
CA MET A 16 0.35 -7.32 -12.68
C MET A 16 1.59 -7.75 -13.47
N ARG A 17 1.66 -7.43 -14.76
CA ARG A 17 2.81 -7.78 -15.61
C ARG A 17 4.12 -7.16 -15.09
N TYR A 18 4.07 -5.91 -14.64
CA TYR A 18 5.23 -5.27 -14.01
C TYR A 18 5.58 -5.91 -12.66
N ALA A 19 4.61 -6.26 -11.81
CA ALA A 19 4.90 -6.99 -10.57
C ALA A 19 5.62 -8.31 -10.86
N PHE A 20 5.12 -9.08 -11.83
CA PHE A 20 5.74 -10.33 -12.23
C PHE A 20 7.13 -10.17 -12.84
N ALA A 21 7.32 -9.19 -13.73
CA ALA A 21 8.62 -8.91 -14.33
C ALA A 21 9.67 -8.57 -13.25
N TYR A 22 9.27 -7.85 -12.22
CA TYR A 22 10.16 -7.37 -11.15
C TYR A 22 10.22 -8.32 -9.92
N GLY A 23 9.74 -9.55 -10.06
CA GLY A 23 10.06 -10.62 -9.11
C GLY A 23 8.95 -11.04 -8.14
N ALA A 24 7.70 -10.58 -8.32
CA ALA A 24 6.57 -11.10 -7.55
C ALA A 24 6.33 -12.58 -7.87
N ASP A 25 6.05 -13.39 -6.85
CA ASP A 25 5.71 -14.81 -6.99
C ASP A 25 4.20 -15.00 -7.18
N ALA A 26 3.42 -14.09 -6.58
CA ALA A 26 1.97 -14.02 -6.71
C ALA A 26 1.49 -12.57 -6.80
N VAL A 27 0.30 -12.35 -7.37
CA VAL A 27 -0.41 -11.08 -7.28
C VAL A 27 -1.79 -11.25 -6.66
N TYR A 28 -2.34 -10.18 -6.10
CA TYR A 28 -3.74 -10.14 -5.72
C TYR A 28 -4.50 -8.99 -6.39
N ALA A 29 -5.69 -9.31 -6.90
CA ALA A 29 -6.62 -8.38 -7.53
C ALA A 29 -7.94 -8.35 -6.76
N GLY A 30 -8.67 -7.23 -6.79
CA GLY A 30 -9.98 -7.16 -6.13
C GLY A 30 -11.11 -7.61 -7.05
N GLN A 31 -12.19 -8.19 -6.50
CA GLN A 31 -13.46 -8.26 -7.22
C GLN A 31 -14.21 -6.92 -7.06
N PRO A 32 -14.54 -6.16 -8.14
CA PRO A 32 -15.05 -4.78 -8.08
C PRO A 32 -16.30 -4.51 -7.21
N ARG A 33 -17.04 -5.55 -6.76
CA ARG A 33 -18.20 -5.43 -5.85
C ARG A 33 -17.94 -5.86 -4.40
N TYR A 34 -16.96 -6.72 -4.19
CA TYR A 34 -16.70 -7.41 -2.91
C TYR A 34 -15.27 -7.21 -2.39
N SER A 35 -14.52 -6.25 -2.97
CA SER A 35 -13.18 -5.86 -2.54
C SER A 35 -13.15 -4.47 -1.91
N LEU A 36 -12.32 -4.31 -0.87
CA LEU A 36 -12.08 -3.05 -0.16
C LEU A 36 -11.29 -1.98 -0.93
N ARG A 37 -10.96 -2.23 -2.19
CA ARG A 37 -10.34 -1.24 -3.07
C ARG A 37 -10.95 -1.41 -4.45
N ALA A 38 -12.14 -0.85 -4.64
CA ALA A 38 -12.88 -0.95 -5.89
C ALA A 38 -12.51 0.16 -6.89
N ARG A 39 -11.90 1.26 -6.41
CA ARG A 39 -11.43 2.34 -7.29
C ARG A 39 -10.16 1.95 -8.02
N ASN A 40 -10.09 2.28 -9.32
CA ASN A 40 -8.96 2.00 -10.21
C ASN A 40 -8.64 0.50 -10.37
N ASN A 41 -9.67 -0.35 -10.31
CA ASN A 41 -9.54 -1.77 -10.52
C ASN A 41 -10.08 -2.15 -11.91
N GLU A 42 -9.18 -2.61 -12.79
CA GLU A 42 -9.53 -3.04 -14.14
C GLU A 42 -9.88 -4.53 -14.23
N PHE A 43 -9.75 -5.30 -13.14
CA PHE A 43 -10.02 -6.74 -13.11
C PHE A 43 -11.53 -7.03 -13.03
N VAL A 44 -12.26 -6.63 -14.08
CA VAL A 44 -13.63 -7.05 -14.35
C VAL A 44 -13.58 -8.28 -15.26
N ASN A 45 -14.34 -9.34 -14.95
CA ASN A 45 -14.47 -10.64 -15.63
C ASN A 45 -13.43 -10.97 -16.72
N LYS A 46 -13.49 -10.34 -17.90
CA LYS A 46 -12.54 -10.54 -19.00
C LYS A 46 -11.07 -10.31 -18.59
N ASN A 47 -10.76 -9.20 -17.93
CA ASN A 47 -9.40 -8.88 -17.52
C ASN A 47 -8.94 -9.77 -16.35
N LEU A 48 -9.88 -10.25 -15.53
CA LEU A 48 -9.58 -11.23 -14.48
C LEU A 48 -9.15 -12.56 -15.09
N LEU A 49 -9.89 -13.07 -16.07
CA LEU A 49 -9.53 -14.29 -16.80
C LEU A 49 -8.15 -14.15 -17.47
N ILE A 50 -7.92 -13.06 -18.22
CA ILE A 50 -6.60 -12.78 -18.83
C ILE A 50 -5.50 -12.78 -17.76
N GLY A 51 -5.77 -12.15 -16.60
CA GLY A 51 -4.82 -12.08 -15.50
C GLY A 51 -4.44 -13.45 -14.94
N ILE A 52 -5.45 -14.31 -14.73
CA ILE A 52 -5.26 -15.67 -14.21
C ILE A 52 -4.48 -16.52 -15.22
N GLU A 53 -4.89 -16.50 -16.49
CA GLU A 53 -4.22 -17.26 -17.55
C GLU A 53 -2.76 -16.82 -17.74
N GLU A 54 -2.47 -15.51 -17.72
CA GLU A 54 -1.10 -15.00 -17.80
C GLU A 54 -0.26 -15.37 -16.57
N ALA A 55 -0.85 -15.32 -15.36
CA ALA A 55 -0.16 -15.75 -14.15
C ALA A 55 0.23 -17.23 -14.23
N HIS A 56 -0.73 -18.10 -14.57
CA HIS A 56 -0.52 -19.55 -14.69
C HIS A 56 0.49 -19.89 -15.80
N ALA A 57 0.44 -19.19 -16.94
CA ALA A 57 1.42 -19.37 -18.01
C ALA A 57 2.87 -19.03 -17.59
N LEU A 58 3.02 -18.13 -16.60
CA LEU A 58 4.31 -17.78 -16.00
C LEU A 58 4.69 -18.68 -14.80
N GLY A 59 3.86 -19.65 -14.43
CA GLY A 59 4.02 -20.45 -13.22
C GLY A 59 3.82 -19.65 -11.92
N LYS A 60 3.07 -18.55 -12.00
CA LYS A 60 2.77 -17.63 -10.90
C LYS A 60 1.30 -17.71 -10.49
N LYS A 61 0.98 -17.17 -9.32
CA LYS A 61 -0.37 -17.24 -8.75
C LYS A 61 -1.12 -15.90 -8.83
N LEU A 62 -2.44 -15.98 -8.93
CA LEU A 62 -3.35 -14.84 -8.81
C LEU A 62 -4.44 -15.12 -7.77
N PHE A 63 -4.46 -14.31 -6.71
CA PHE A 63 -5.47 -14.36 -5.67
C PHE A 63 -6.56 -13.29 -5.87
N VAL A 64 -7.81 -13.66 -5.63
CA VAL A 64 -8.95 -12.73 -5.78
C VAL A 64 -9.45 -12.28 -4.42
N ALA A 65 -9.37 -10.98 -4.16
CA ALA A 65 -9.87 -10.39 -2.93
C ALA A 65 -11.39 -10.16 -2.98
N VAL A 66 -12.07 -10.84 -2.06
CA VAL A 66 -13.51 -10.84 -1.78
C VAL A 66 -13.68 -10.56 -0.29
N ASN A 67 -13.08 -9.46 0.17
CA ASN A 67 -12.78 -9.20 1.56
C ASN A 67 -13.57 -8.03 2.19
N THR A 68 -14.68 -7.62 1.59
CA THR A 68 -15.64 -6.71 2.23
C THR A 68 -16.46 -7.42 3.30
N MET A 69 -17.00 -6.64 4.24
CA MET A 69 -18.10 -7.08 5.12
C MET A 69 -19.42 -6.55 4.52
N PRO A 70 -20.12 -7.36 3.71
CA PRO A 70 -21.28 -6.86 2.95
C PRO A 70 -22.51 -6.68 3.85
N HIS A 71 -23.34 -5.70 3.50
CA HIS A 71 -24.70 -5.61 4.04
C HIS A 71 -25.63 -6.63 3.35
N ASN A 72 -26.77 -6.94 3.97
CA ASN A 72 -27.73 -7.97 3.54
C ASN A 72 -28.09 -7.92 2.04
N SER A 73 -28.17 -6.75 1.42
CA SER A 73 -28.47 -6.61 -0.01
C SER A 73 -27.43 -7.30 -0.91
N LYS A 74 -26.15 -7.27 -0.51
CA LYS A 74 -25.05 -7.90 -1.24
C LYS A 74 -24.93 -9.39 -0.96
N VAL A 75 -25.34 -9.85 0.23
CA VAL A 75 -25.36 -11.29 0.59
C VAL A 75 -26.29 -12.07 -0.36
N LYS A 76 -27.47 -11.52 -0.66
CA LYS A 76 -28.47 -12.15 -1.55
C LYS A 76 -27.96 -12.49 -2.96
N THR A 77 -27.00 -11.72 -3.45
CA THR A 77 -26.45 -11.83 -4.81
C THR A 77 -25.05 -12.44 -4.84
N PHE A 78 -24.46 -12.65 -3.66
CA PHE A 78 -23.06 -13.03 -3.51
C PHE A 78 -22.68 -14.32 -4.24
N MET A 79 -23.44 -15.40 -4.04
CA MET A 79 -23.10 -16.70 -4.64
C MET A 79 -23.19 -16.68 -6.17
N ALA A 80 -24.19 -15.96 -6.72
CA ALA A 80 -24.35 -15.81 -8.16
C ALA A 80 -23.24 -14.92 -8.77
N ASP A 81 -22.83 -13.87 -8.06
CA ASP A 81 -21.75 -12.99 -8.51
C ASP A 81 -20.36 -13.64 -8.40
N LEU A 82 -20.18 -14.60 -7.48
CA LEU A 82 -18.92 -15.29 -7.25
C LEU A 82 -18.74 -16.51 -8.15
N GLU A 83 -19.82 -17.19 -8.54
CA GLU A 83 -19.78 -18.38 -9.41
C GLU A 83 -18.92 -18.21 -10.69
N PRO A 84 -19.08 -17.16 -11.51
CA PRO A 84 -18.22 -16.98 -12.69
C PRO A 84 -16.76 -16.72 -12.33
N VAL A 85 -16.46 -16.22 -11.13
CA VAL A 85 -15.08 -16.04 -10.65
C VAL A 85 -14.47 -17.37 -10.26
N ILE A 86 -15.24 -18.26 -9.62
CA ILE A 86 -14.78 -19.63 -9.31
C ILE A 86 -14.50 -20.42 -10.59
N GLU A 87 -15.34 -20.28 -11.61
CA GLU A 87 -15.14 -20.93 -12.92
C GLU A 87 -13.85 -20.51 -13.61
N MET A 88 -13.34 -19.29 -13.35
CA MET A 88 -12.04 -18.84 -13.84
C MET A 88 -10.85 -19.47 -13.10
N ASN A 89 -11.10 -20.25 -12.05
CA ASN A 89 -10.11 -21.00 -11.26
C ASN A 89 -8.95 -20.15 -10.71
N PRO A 90 -9.22 -19.10 -9.91
CA PRO A 90 -8.16 -18.36 -9.20
C PRO A 90 -7.47 -19.26 -8.17
N ASP A 91 -6.21 -18.97 -7.85
CA ASP A 91 -5.41 -19.80 -6.93
C ASP A 91 -5.93 -19.77 -5.48
N ALA A 92 -6.58 -18.67 -5.07
CA ALA A 92 -7.26 -18.54 -3.79
C ALA A 92 -8.20 -17.34 -3.75
N LEU A 93 -9.19 -17.39 -2.86
CA LEU A 93 -9.98 -16.22 -2.46
C LEU A 93 -9.43 -15.61 -1.17
N ILE A 94 -9.21 -14.29 -1.16
CA ILE A 94 -8.91 -13.55 0.06
C ILE A 94 -10.23 -13.03 0.65
N MET A 95 -10.71 -13.62 1.75
CA MET A 95 -12.03 -13.38 2.33
C MET A 95 -11.97 -12.91 3.77
N ALA A 96 -13.01 -12.25 4.27
CA ALA A 96 -13.03 -11.72 5.64
C ALA A 96 -14.28 -12.09 6.44
N ASP A 97 -15.45 -12.05 5.80
CA ASP A 97 -16.74 -12.26 6.46
C ASP A 97 -16.98 -13.76 6.76
N PRO A 98 -17.19 -14.16 8.03
CA PRO A 98 -17.43 -15.56 8.38
C PRO A 98 -18.65 -16.18 7.69
N GLY A 99 -19.72 -15.41 7.51
CA GLY A 99 -20.94 -15.89 6.86
C GLY A 99 -20.72 -16.17 5.38
N LEU A 100 -20.01 -15.29 4.67
CA LEU A 100 -19.65 -15.53 3.28
C LEU A 100 -18.65 -16.68 3.13
N ILE A 101 -17.66 -16.80 4.02
CA ILE A 101 -16.70 -17.92 4.02
C ILE A 101 -17.44 -19.25 4.19
N MET A 102 -18.39 -19.31 5.13
CA MET A 102 -19.26 -20.48 5.31
C MET A 102 -20.00 -20.83 4.02
N MET A 103 -20.69 -19.85 3.41
CA MET A 103 -21.43 -20.07 2.16
C MET A 103 -20.53 -20.57 1.01
N VAL A 104 -19.30 -20.06 0.90
CA VAL A 104 -18.33 -20.53 -0.10
C VAL A 104 -17.88 -21.96 0.20
N LYS A 105 -17.48 -22.27 1.43
CA LYS A 105 -17.03 -23.63 1.79
C LYS A 105 -18.15 -24.67 1.69
N GLU A 106 -19.41 -24.28 1.91
CA GLU A 106 -20.57 -25.17 1.72
C GLU A 106 -20.81 -25.51 0.24
N LYS A 107 -20.65 -24.54 -0.68
CA LYS A 107 -20.89 -24.75 -2.12
C LYS A 107 -19.64 -25.29 -2.86
N TRP A 108 -18.46 -24.81 -2.48
CA TRP A 108 -17.17 -25.09 -3.10
C TRP A 108 -16.10 -25.38 -2.03
N PRO A 109 -16.15 -26.58 -1.40
CA PRO A 109 -15.28 -26.91 -0.26
C PRO A 109 -13.78 -26.87 -0.59
N ASP A 110 -13.43 -27.20 -1.84
CA ASP A 110 -12.06 -27.30 -2.32
C ASP A 110 -11.44 -25.96 -2.74
N VAL A 111 -12.21 -24.86 -2.75
CA VAL A 111 -11.66 -23.54 -3.07
C VAL A 111 -10.77 -23.07 -1.92
N PRO A 112 -9.49 -22.74 -2.20
CA PRO A 112 -8.59 -22.21 -1.18
C PRO A 112 -9.04 -20.83 -0.69
N ILE A 113 -9.04 -20.65 0.63
CA ILE A 113 -9.41 -19.39 1.27
C ILE A 113 -8.24 -18.89 2.11
N HIS A 114 -7.83 -17.66 1.84
CA HIS A 114 -6.90 -16.88 2.65
C HIS A 114 -7.68 -15.87 3.49
N LEU A 115 -7.52 -15.88 4.81
CA LEU A 115 -8.22 -14.97 5.70
C LEU A 115 -7.59 -13.57 5.65
N SER A 116 -8.35 -12.61 5.17
CA SER A 116 -8.03 -11.19 5.11
C SER A 116 -7.75 -10.59 6.48
N VAL A 117 -6.79 -9.66 6.52
CA VAL A 117 -6.46 -8.82 7.69
C VAL A 117 -7.66 -8.03 8.27
N GLN A 118 -8.76 -7.96 7.53
CA GLN A 118 -10.05 -7.42 8.00
C GLN A 118 -10.72 -8.26 9.09
N ALA A 119 -10.44 -9.56 9.11
CA ALA A 119 -10.87 -10.45 10.19
C ALA A 119 -10.08 -10.21 11.48
N ASN A 120 -9.02 -9.39 11.42
CA ASN A 120 -8.30 -8.87 12.58
C ASN A 120 -7.71 -9.97 13.49
N THR A 121 -6.94 -10.86 12.89
CA THR A 121 -6.33 -11.98 13.62
C THR A 121 -5.04 -11.54 14.31
N VAL A 122 -5.08 -11.51 15.64
CA VAL A 122 -4.00 -11.00 16.52
C VAL A 122 -3.46 -12.04 17.52
N ASN A 123 -3.93 -13.28 17.48
CA ASN A 123 -3.50 -14.31 18.43
C ASN A 123 -3.62 -15.72 17.82
N PHE A 124 -2.89 -16.67 18.38
CA PHE A 124 -2.84 -18.06 17.91
C PHE A 124 -4.18 -18.80 18.05
N ALA A 125 -5.01 -18.46 19.04
CA ALA A 125 -6.28 -19.14 19.25
C ALA A 125 -7.26 -18.85 18.10
N THR A 126 -7.29 -17.60 17.62
CA THR A 126 -8.06 -17.21 16.43
C THR A 126 -7.50 -17.88 15.17
N VAL A 127 -6.18 -18.02 15.04
CA VAL A 127 -5.56 -18.79 13.93
C VAL A 127 -6.06 -20.23 13.93
N LYS A 128 -5.95 -20.93 15.08
CA LYS A 128 -6.41 -22.33 15.22
C LYS A 128 -7.90 -22.50 14.93
N PHE A 129 -8.73 -21.52 15.31
CA PHE A 129 -10.16 -21.52 14.97
C PHE A 129 -10.39 -21.55 13.45
N TRP A 130 -9.74 -20.64 12.71
CA TRP A 130 -9.89 -20.56 11.26
C TRP A 130 -9.24 -21.74 10.53
N GLN A 131 -8.11 -22.22 11.02
CA GLN A 131 -7.48 -23.45 10.53
C GLN A 131 -8.44 -24.64 10.63
N ASN A 132 -9.07 -24.84 11.79
CA ASN A 132 -10.04 -25.92 11.98
C ASN A 132 -11.28 -25.79 11.10
N TYR A 133 -11.60 -24.58 10.65
CA TYR A 133 -12.67 -24.31 9.70
C TYR A 133 -12.27 -24.54 8.23
N GLY A 134 -11.00 -24.83 7.95
CA GLY A 134 -10.49 -25.12 6.60
C GLY A 134 -9.98 -23.89 5.84
N VAL A 135 -9.58 -22.83 6.54
CA VAL A 135 -8.80 -21.73 5.96
C VAL A 135 -7.34 -22.16 5.84
N GLU A 136 -6.70 -21.87 4.70
CA GLU A 136 -5.36 -22.38 4.37
C GLU A 136 -4.24 -21.37 4.68
N ARG A 137 -4.56 -20.08 4.70
CA ARG A 137 -3.62 -19.00 5.01
C ARG A 137 -4.25 -17.90 5.86
N ILE A 138 -3.53 -17.42 6.87
CA ILE A 138 -3.96 -16.29 7.70
C ILE A 138 -3.12 -15.05 7.41
N ILE A 139 -3.78 -13.97 7.02
CA ILE A 139 -3.15 -12.66 6.88
C ILE A 139 -3.22 -11.97 8.24
N LEU A 140 -2.09 -11.97 8.94
CA LEU A 140 -1.97 -11.48 10.31
C LEU A 140 -2.18 -9.95 10.39
N SER A 141 -2.68 -9.49 11.54
CA SER A 141 -2.85 -8.06 11.80
C SER A 141 -1.52 -7.32 11.74
N ARG A 142 -1.56 -6.09 11.23
CA ARG A 142 -0.39 -5.19 11.12
C ARG A 142 0.02 -4.55 12.45
N GLU A 143 -0.67 -4.91 13.51
CA GLU A 143 -0.50 -4.41 14.87
C GLU A 143 0.41 -5.32 15.71
N LEU A 144 0.77 -6.49 15.17
CA LEU A 144 1.61 -7.46 15.85
C LEU A 144 3.09 -7.09 15.73
N SER A 145 3.82 -7.26 16.83
CA SER A 145 5.28 -7.24 16.85
C SER A 145 5.87 -8.52 16.25
N LEU A 146 7.17 -8.48 15.91
CA LEU A 146 7.87 -9.67 15.38
C LEU A 146 7.86 -10.84 16.37
N ASP A 147 7.92 -10.57 17.67
CA ASP A 147 7.88 -11.60 18.71
C ASP A 147 6.49 -12.24 18.81
N GLU A 148 5.42 -11.45 18.69
CA GLU A 148 4.04 -11.99 18.64
C GLU A 148 3.81 -12.81 17.36
N VAL A 149 4.34 -12.37 16.22
CA VAL A 149 4.29 -13.16 14.98
C VAL A 149 5.04 -14.48 15.16
N ALA A 150 6.21 -14.46 15.82
CA ALA A 150 6.99 -15.66 16.12
C ALA A 150 6.25 -16.62 17.05
N GLU A 151 5.59 -16.11 18.10
CA GLU A 151 4.76 -16.91 19.01
C GLU A 151 3.59 -17.57 18.26
N ILE A 152 2.85 -16.80 17.44
CA ILE A 152 1.75 -17.34 16.63
C ILE A 152 2.24 -18.44 15.69
N ARG A 153 3.39 -18.23 15.04
CA ARG A 153 4.01 -19.22 14.15
C ARG A 153 4.36 -20.51 14.88
N GLN A 154 4.95 -20.43 16.07
CA GLN A 154 5.31 -21.58 16.90
C GLN A 154 4.08 -22.35 17.36
N GLU A 155 3.02 -21.65 17.77
CA GLU A 155 1.77 -22.25 18.24
C GLU A 155 0.95 -22.88 17.11
N CYS A 156 1.13 -22.42 15.87
CA CYS A 156 0.32 -22.83 14.72
C CYS A 156 1.20 -23.28 13.55
N PRO A 157 2.09 -24.28 13.65
CA PRO A 157 3.11 -24.58 12.64
C PRO A 157 2.56 -25.08 11.29
N ASP A 158 1.32 -25.59 11.26
CA ASP A 158 0.75 -26.31 10.11
C ASP A 158 -0.16 -25.45 9.19
N ILE A 159 -0.21 -24.13 9.38
CA ILE A 159 -1.01 -23.21 8.55
C ILE A 159 -0.16 -22.09 7.96
N GLU A 160 -0.44 -21.62 6.75
CA GLU A 160 0.35 -20.53 6.18
C GLU A 160 0.08 -19.19 6.90
N LEU A 161 1.14 -18.44 7.18
CA LEU A 161 1.05 -17.09 7.74
C LEU A 161 1.52 -16.05 6.70
N GLU A 162 0.71 -15.03 6.50
CA GLU A 162 0.98 -13.90 5.62
C GLU A 162 1.07 -12.59 6.41
N VAL A 163 2.12 -11.80 6.17
CA VAL A 163 2.39 -10.55 6.88
C VAL A 163 2.58 -9.42 5.88
N PHE A 164 1.96 -8.26 6.15
CA PHE A 164 2.23 -7.06 5.35
C PHE A 164 3.60 -6.49 5.70
N VAL A 165 4.38 -6.14 4.68
CA VAL A 165 5.72 -5.56 4.84
C VAL A 165 5.82 -4.15 4.26
N HIS A 166 4.85 -3.72 3.46
CA HIS A 166 4.86 -2.40 2.84
C HIS A 166 3.47 -1.83 2.58
N GLY A 167 3.33 -0.51 2.63
CA GLY A 167 2.13 0.22 2.21
C GLY A 167 1.38 0.92 3.35
N ALA A 168 0.23 1.51 3.05
CA ALA A 168 -0.44 2.43 3.97
C ALA A 168 -0.94 1.75 5.26
N LEU A 169 -0.47 2.20 6.44
CA LEU A 169 -1.01 1.81 7.76
C LEU A 169 -2.34 2.53 8.07
N CYS A 170 -3.23 1.86 8.80
CA CYS A 170 -4.49 2.44 9.27
C CYS A 170 -4.33 2.90 10.73
N ILE A 171 -4.92 4.04 11.10
CA ILE A 171 -4.90 4.59 12.49
C ILE A 171 -5.90 3.87 13.40
N ALA A 172 -6.91 3.22 12.82
CA ALA A 172 -7.90 2.44 13.54
C ALA A 172 -7.69 0.94 13.26
N TYR A 173 -8.07 0.11 14.24
CA TYR A 173 -8.05 -1.36 14.20
C TYR A 173 -8.40 -1.83 12.79
N SER A 174 -7.42 -2.45 12.14
CA SER A 174 -7.37 -2.81 10.71
C SER A 174 -8.73 -2.76 9.99
N GLY A 175 -9.00 -1.67 9.26
CA GLY A 175 -10.12 -1.60 8.32
C GLY A 175 -11.40 -0.90 8.78
N ARG A 176 -11.64 -0.78 10.08
CA ARG A 176 -12.91 -0.23 10.62
C ARG A 176 -12.81 1.27 10.88
N CYS A 177 -12.53 2.06 9.84
CA CYS A 177 -12.47 3.51 9.94
C CYS A 177 -13.85 4.13 9.65
N LEU A 178 -14.47 4.85 10.58
CA LEU A 178 -15.76 5.52 10.30
C LEU A 178 -15.59 6.86 9.55
N LEU A 179 -14.39 7.44 9.57
CA LEU A 179 -14.12 8.79 9.06
C LEU A 179 -14.47 8.96 7.57
N SER A 180 -14.17 7.98 6.72
CA SER A 180 -14.48 8.09 5.27
C SER A 180 -15.98 8.00 4.99
N GLY A 181 -16.69 7.14 5.74
CA GLY A 181 -18.14 7.01 5.64
C GLY A 181 -18.84 8.27 6.12
N TYR A 182 -18.34 8.83 7.22
CA TYR A 182 -18.88 10.02 7.85
C TYR A 182 -18.65 11.29 7.01
N PHE A 183 -17.41 11.58 6.61
CA PHE A 183 -17.09 12.84 5.92
C PHE A 183 -17.44 12.87 4.43
N ASN A 184 -17.49 11.73 3.76
CA ASN A 184 -17.59 11.68 2.29
C ASN A 184 -18.70 10.75 1.79
N HIS A 185 -19.57 10.25 2.68
CA HIS A 185 -20.60 9.24 2.40
C HIS A 185 -20.05 8.02 1.64
N ARG A 186 -18.77 7.71 1.87
CA ARG A 186 -18.00 6.70 1.15
C ARG A 186 -17.53 5.68 2.16
N ASP A 187 -18.37 4.66 2.32
CA ASP A 187 -18.13 3.55 3.23
C ASP A 187 -16.77 2.87 2.91
N PRO A 188 -15.79 2.97 3.83
CA PRO A 188 -14.49 2.35 3.62
C PRO A 188 -14.56 0.81 3.67
N ASN A 189 -15.56 0.23 4.33
CA ASN A 189 -15.82 -1.23 4.33
C ASN A 189 -16.44 -1.73 3.01
N GLN A 190 -16.81 -0.83 2.10
CA GLN A 190 -17.22 -1.14 0.72
C GLN A 190 -16.14 -0.76 -0.31
N GLY A 191 -14.94 -0.45 0.16
CA GLY A 191 -13.80 -0.17 -0.69
C GLY A 191 -13.78 1.17 -1.40
N THR A 192 -14.52 2.13 -0.85
CA THR A 192 -14.62 3.49 -1.37
C THR A 192 -13.85 4.53 -0.53
N CYS A 193 -12.99 4.05 0.37
CA CYS A 193 -12.14 4.86 1.25
C CYS A 193 -11.45 6.01 0.49
N THR A 194 -11.57 7.23 1.01
CA THR A 194 -10.96 8.44 0.42
C THR A 194 -9.62 8.80 1.05
N ASN A 195 -9.11 7.99 1.99
CA ASN A 195 -7.94 8.29 2.81
C ASN A 195 -8.06 9.60 3.61
N SER A 196 -9.25 9.88 4.16
CA SER A 196 -9.56 11.10 4.92
C SER A 196 -8.68 11.32 6.16
N CYS A 197 -8.15 10.26 6.76
CA CYS A 197 -7.20 10.34 7.87
C CYS A 197 -5.80 10.86 7.50
N ARG A 198 -5.56 11.25 6.25
CA ARG A 198 -4.24 11.65 5.72
C ARG A 198 -4.32 12.95 4.92
N TRP A 199 -5.39 13.70 5.13
CA TRP A 199 -5.51 15.07 4.68
C TRP A 199 -4.78 15.97 5.69
N GLU A 200 -4.30 17.14 5.29
CA GLU A 200 -3.61 18.06 6.22
C GLU A 200 -4.62 18.83 7.08
N TYR A 201 -4.29 19.01 8.35
CA TYR A 201 -5.11 19.69 9.36
C TYR A 201 -4.23 20.74 10.07
N SER A 202 -4.79 21.85 10.59
CA SER A 202 -4.14 22.96 11.35
C SER A 202 -5.15 23.82 12.09
N THR A 203 -4.67 24.67 13.03
CA THR A 203 -4.97 24.97 14.46
C THR A 203 -5.43 26.30 14.99
N LYS A 204 -6.27 27.06 14.31
CA LYS A 204 -6.23 28.51 14.45
C LYS A 204 -7.49 29.13 15.03
N PRO A 205 -7.45 29.83 16.17
CA PRO A 205 -8.65 30.48 16.72
C PRO A 205 -9.40 31.30 15.65
N ALA A 206 -10.73 31.24 15.64
CA ALA A 206 -11.59 31.86 14.64
C ALA A 206 -12.72 32.67 15.29
N VAL A 207 -13.18 33.73 14.60
CA VAL A 207 -14.33 34.54 15.03
C VAL A 207 -15.36 34.60 13.91
N GLU A 208 -16.63 34.66 14.29
CA GLU A 208 -17.76 34.79 13.39
C GLU A 208 -18.28 36.24 13.38
N THR A 209 -18.43 36.85 12.20
CA THR A 209 -19.01 38.20 11.98
C THR A 209 -20.19 38.13 11.02
N GLU A 210 -20.94 39.24 10.85
CA GLU A 210 -22.12 39.30 9.97
C GLU A 210 -21.80 39.02 8.48
N GLU A 211 -20.54 39.08 8.07
CA GLU A 211 -20.11 38.70 6.71
C GLU A 211 -19.47 37.29 6.61
N GLY A 212 -19.23 36.55 7.72
CA GLY A 212 -18.70 35.18 7.72
C GLY A 212 -17.70 34.83 8.85
N ILE A 213 -17.06 33.64 8.78
CA ILE A 213 -16.07 33.15 9.76
C ILE A 213 -14.63 33.43 9.31
N PHE A 214 -13.82 34.06 10.16
CA PHE A 214 -12.44 34.48 9.85
C PHE A 214 -11.41 34.03 10.91
N PRO A 215 -10.19 33.60 10.51
CA PRO A 215 -9.12 33.19 11.43
C PRO A 215 -8.41 34.38 12.10
N VAL A 216 -7.95 34.20 13.35
CA VAL A 216 -7.30 35.25 14.17
C VAL A 216 -5.83 34.92 14.43
N PRO A 217 -4.91 35.91 14.45
CA PRO A 217 -3.57 35.71 14.96
C PRO A 217 -3.58 35.31 16.45
N PRO A 218 -2.63 34.47 16.90
CA PRO A 218 -2.73 33.78 18.19
C PRO A 218 -2.58 34.76 19.37
N LYS A 219 -3.55 34.76 20.28
CA LYS A 219 -3.36 35.17 21.68
C LYS A 219 -3.48 33.92 22.55
N GLU A 220 -2.52 33.72 23.44
CA GLU A 220 -2.38 32.58 24.34
C GLU A 220 -3.69 32.27 25.08
N VAL A 221 -4.29 31.11 24.80
CA VAL A 221 -5.25 30.48 25.70
C VAL A 221 -4.81 29.02 25.82
N VAL A 222 -4.23 28.67 26.98
CA VAL A 222 -3.82 27.29 27.32
C VAL A 222 -4.91 26.71 28.23
N LEU A 223 -5.59 25.64 27.79
CA LEU A 223 -6.52 24.88 28.63
C LEU A 223 -5.72 23.89 29.50
N SER A 224 -5.90 23.92 30.82
CA SER A 224 -5.31 22.93 31.74
C SER A 224 -6.22 21.70 31.92
N ALA A 225 -5.60 20.53 32.09
CA ALA A 225 -6.26 19.23 32.20
C ALA A 225 -7.22 19.11 33.40
N ASP A 226 -7.08 19.97 34.42
CA ASP A 226 -7.95 19.97 35.60
C ASP A 226 -9.40 20.39 35.28
N ALA A 227 -9.63 21.04 34.14
CA ALA A 227 -10.97 21.47 33.70
C ALA A 227 -11.84 20.33 33.14
N LEU A 228 -11.29 19.14 32.87
CA LEU A 228 -11.97 18.04 32.18
C LEU A 228 -12.55 16.96 33.11
N ASN A 229 -12.46 17.12 34.43
CA ASN A 229 -12.73 16.04 35.39
C ASN A 229 -14.18 15.91 35.90
N ASN A 230 -15.16 16.59 35.28
CA ASN A 230 -16.57 16.44 35.65
C ASN A 230 -17.45 16.30 34.40
N ALA A 231 -17.65 15.07 33.94
CA ALA A 231 -18.75 14.74 33.05
C ALA A 231 -19.22 13.30 33.32
N GLY A 232 -20.24 13.16 34.16
CA GLY A 232 -21.04 11.93 34.23
C GLY A 232 -22.06 11.91 33.10
N CYS A 233 -22.40 10.74 32.56
CA CYS A 233 -23.40 10.60 31.51
C CYS A 233 -24.83 10.80 32.04
N GLY A 234 -25.54 11.79 31.50
CA GLY A 234 -26.90 12.21 31.85
C GLY A 234 -27.07 13.69 31.54
N ASP A 235 -28.31 14.22 31.63
CA ASP A 235 -28.74 15.60 31.30
C ASP A 235 -28.03 16.72 32.13
N GLN A 236 -26.71 16.73 32.16
CA GLN A 236 -25.93 17.86 32.67
C GLN A 236 -25.78 18.91 31.58
N GLU A 237 -25.97 20.17 31.97
CA GLU A 237 -25.80 21.30 31.06
C GLU A 237 -24.36 21.35 30.53
N ARG A 238 -24.29 21.46 29.20
CA ARG A 238 -23.06 21.52 28.41
C ARG A 238 -22.14 22.62 28.93
N HIS A 239 -20.85 22.30 29.11
CA HIS A 239 -19.87 23.27 29.58
C HIS A 239 -19.62 24.33 28.48
N PRO A 240 -19.70 25.65 28.76
CA PRO A 240 -19.69 26.70 27.73
C PRO A 240 -18.39 26.82 26.91
N LEU A 241 -17.33 26.12 27.31
CA LEU A 241 -16.07 26.03 26.56
C LEU A 241 -16.10 24.96 25.47
N ALA A 242 -17.01 23.98 25.50
CA ALA A 242 -17.18 22.96 24.47
C ALA A 242 -17.82 23.52 23.18
N ASP A 243 -18.38 24.74 23.24
CA ASP A 243 -18.98 25.46 22.11
C ASP A 243 -17.97 26.31 21.32
N GLN A 244 -16.68 26.31 21.73
CA GLN A 244 -15.62 27.02 21.03
C GLN A 244 -14.91 26.14 20.00
N ILE A 245 -14.42 26.76 18.93
CA ILE A 245 -13.68 26.09 17.86
C ILE A 245 -12.21 25.99 18.27
N TYR A 246 -11.77 24.75 18.51
CA TYR A 246 -10.40 24.43 18.85
C TYR A 246 -9.75 23.59 17.80
N PHE A 247 -8.51 23.32 18.15
CA PHE A 247 -7.52 23.25 17.17
C PHE A 247 -6.23 22.67 17.94
N LEU A 248 -5.84 21.38 17.77
CA LEU A 248 -4.64 20.64 18.29
C LEU A 248 -3.24 20.88 17.67
N GLU A 249 -2.27 21.37 18.41
CA GLU A 249 -0.84 21.21 18.06
C GLU A 249 -0.21 20.00 18.75
N GLU A 250 0.74 19.30 18.13
CA GLU A 250 1.51 18.26 18.83
C GLU A 250 2.79 18.84 19.45
N LYS A 251 3.08 18.49 20.71
CA LYS A 251 4.08 19.17 21.55
C LYS A 251 5.54 18.90 21.13
N GLN A 252 5.79 17.79 20.44
CA GLN A 252 7.08 17.43 19.86
C GLN A 252 7.20 17.91 18.39
N ARG A 253 6.11 18.46 17.81
CA ARG A 253 6.01 19.14 16.51
C ARG A 253 5.36 20.53 16.61
N PRO A 254 6.05 21.50 17.24
CA PRO A 254 5.54 22.88 17.28
C PRO A 254 5.37 23.44 15.85
N GLY A 255 4.17 23.94 15.54
CA GLY A 255 3.70 24.49 14.26
C GLY A 255 2.64 23.64 13.53
N GLU A 256 2.57 22.34 13.85
CA GLU A 256 1.67 21.38 13.21
C GLU A 256 0.42 21.16 14.04
N LEU A 257 -0.62 21.79 13.56
CA LEU A 257 -1.85 22.00 14.25
C LEU A 257 -2.94 20.98 13.68
N MET A 258 -4.06 20.55 14.29
CA MET A 258 -5.22 19.72 13.78
C MET A 258 -6.65 20.03 14.40
N PRO A 259 -7.70 20.54 13.68
CA PRO A 259 -8.93 21.08 14.29
C PRO A 259 -9.67 20.08 15.16
N ILE A 260 -10.15 20.54 16.30
CA ILE A 260 -11.12 19.83 17.14
C ILE A 260 -12.42 20.65 17.12
N MET A 261 -13.48 20.03 16.65
CA MET A 261 -14.84 20.56 16.77
C MET A 261 -15.74 19.47 17.30
N GLU A 262 -16.70 19.87 18.12
CA GLU A 262 -17.69 19.01 18.74
C GLU A 262 -19.07 19.65 18.58
N ASP A 263 -19.97 18.96 17.89
CA ASP A 263 -21.37 19.36 17.78
C ASP A 263 -22.26 18.37 18.55
N GLU A 264 -23.58 18.44 18.38
CA GLU A 264 -24.55 17.55 19.03
C GLU A 264 -24.35 16.05 18.68
N HIS A 265 -23.40 15.71 17.80
CA HIS A 265 -23.09 14.37 17.30
C HIS A 265 -21.62 13.89 17.50
N GLY A 266 -20.71 14.70 18.09
CA GLY A 266 -19.37 14.26 18.55
C GLY A 266 -18.14 14.94 17.90
N THR A 267 -16.93 14.43 18.19
CA THR A 267 -15.60 15.09 18.01
C THR A 267 -14.62 14.37 17.02
N TYR A 268 -13.67 15.08 16.34
CA TYR A 268 -12.82 14.54 15.21
C TYR A 268 -11.26 14.80 15.30
N ILE A 269 -10.33 13.81 15.02
CA ILE A 269 -8.80 13.90 15.14
C ILE A 269 -7.88 12.88 14.30
N MET A 270 -6.53 13.14 14.07
CA MET A 270 -5.28 12.28 13.86
C MET A 270 -4.74 11.77 12.44
N ASN A 271 -3.40 11.70 12.19
CA ASN A 271 -2.66 11.23 10.94
C ASN A 271 -1.78 9.93 11.07
N SER A 272 -1.56 9.15 9.97
CA SER A 272 -0.79 7.87 9.87
C SER A 272 0.35 7.84 8.82
N LYS A 273 1.50 7.25 9.19
CA LYS A 273 2.66 6.92 8.32
C LYS A 273 2.40 5.69 7.41
N ASP A 274 3.31 5.41 6.46
CA ASP A 274 3.33 4.18 5.64
C ASP A 274 4.23 3.12 6.27
N LEU A 275 3.86 1.84 6.16
CA LEU A 275 4.68 0.69 6.55
C LEU A 275 5.84 0.52 5.56
N ARG A 276 7.05 0.34 6.09
CA ARG A 276 8.23 -0.17 5.38
C ARG A 276 9.03 -1.04 6.34
N ALA A 277 9.00 -2.34 6.11
CA ALA A 277 9.67 -3.34 6.95
C ALA A 277 10.72 -4.12 6.16
N VAL A 278 11.41 -3.47 5.22
CA VAL A 278 12.37 -4.12 4.31
C VAL A 278 13.60 -4.63 5.07
N GLU A 279 13.99 -3.95 6.13
CA GLU A 279 15.05 -4.34 7.06
C GLU A 279 14.69 -5.59 7.89
N HIS A 280 13.38 -5.84 8.07
CA HIS A 280 12.87 -6.94 8.89
C HIS A 280 12.66 -8.24 8.11
N ILE A 281 12.93 -8.24 6.78
CA ILE A 281 12.70 -9.40 5.92
C ILE A 281 13.51 -10.62 6.34
N LYS A 282 14.75 -10.42 6.79
CA LYS A 282 15.56 -11.52 7.31
C LYS A 282 14.89 -12.17 8.53
N ARG A 283 14.43 -11.36 9.49
CA ARG A 283 13.78 -11.86 10.71
C ARG A 283 12.46 -12.58 10.39
N LEU A 284 11.64 -12.03 9.49
CA LEU A 284 10.38 -12.67 9.05
C LEU A 284 10.63 -14.01 8.34
N THR A 285 11.71 -14.09 7.55
CA THR A 285 12.15 -15.34 6.91
C THR A 285 12.62 -16.36 7.96
N ASP A 286 13.40 -15.93 8.95
CA ASP A 286 13.88 -16.79 10.04
C ASP A 286 12.73 -17.30 10.93
N ILE A 287 11.68 -16.49 11.13
CA ILE A 287 10.45 -16.91 11.81
C ILE A 287 9.75 -18.04 11.04
N GLY A 288 9.83 -18.04 9.70
CA GLY A 288 9.08 -18.98 8.85
C GLY A 288 7.70 -18.44 8.46
N VAL A 289 7.61 -17.14 8.19
CA VAL A 289 6.44 -16.53 7.53
C VAL A 289 6.40 -17.00 6.07
N ASP A 290 5.26 -17.53 5.64
CA ASP A 290 5.10 -18.15 4.32
C ASP A 290 4.93 -17.13 3.19
N CYS A 291 4.31 -15.99 3.49
CA CYS A 291 4.02 -14.95 2.49
C CYS A 291 4.27 -13.54 3.02
N LEU A 292 4.97 -12.73 2.23
CA LEU A 292 5.23 -11.32 2.49
C LEU A 292 4.43 -10.47 1.51
N LYS A 293 3.59 -9.59 2.06
CA LYS A 293 2.62 -8.83 1.26
C LYS A 293 2.95 -7.35 1.15
N ILE A 294 2.89 -6.85 -0.07
CA ILE A 294 2.96 -5.42 -0.38
C ILE A 294 1.53 -4.88 -0.57
N GLU A 295 1.14 -3.83 0.15
CA GLU A 295 -0.10 -3.09 -0.11
C GLU A 295 0.15 -1.91 -1.04
N GLY A 296 -0.63 -1.80 -2.11
CA GLY A 296 -0.44 -0.74 -3.10
C GLY A 296 -1.38 -0.78 -4.30
N ARG A 297 -2.58 -1.37 -4.18
CA ARG A 297 -3.49 -1.57 -5.32
C ARG A 297 -3.90 -0.29 -6.05
N THR A 298 -3.83 0.86 -5.39
CA THR A 298 -4.15 2.17 -5.97
C THR A 298 -2.92 2.98 -6.38
N LYS A 299 -1.72 2.39 -6.32
CA LYS A 299 -0.45 3.04 -6.69
C LYS A 299 -0.13 2.81 -8.18
N SER A 300 0.92 3.44 -8.69
CA SER A 300 1.35 3.28 -10.08
C SER A 300 2.05 1.93 -10.31
N HIS A 301 2.13 1.49 -11.57
CA HIS A 301 2.93 0.33 -11.96
C HIS A 301 4.43 0.53 -11.64
N TYR A 302 4.94 1.77 -11.73
CA TYR A 302 6.30 2.11 -11.28
C TYR A 302 6.51 1.82 -9.79
N TYR A 303 5.56 2.25 -8.94
CA TYR A 303 5.61 1.94 -7.50
C TYR A 303 5.60 0.43 -7.25
N THR A 304 4.69 -0.31 -7.90
CA THR A 304 4.61 -1.77 -7.75
C THR A 304 5.89 -2.45 -8.21
N ALA A 305 6.46 -2.07 -9.35
CA ALA A 305 7.71 -2.65 -9.86
C ALA A 305 8.88 -2.44 -8.88
N ARG A 306 9.09 -1.19 -8.45
CA ARG A 306 10.22 -0.83 -7.57
C ARG A 306 10.10 -1.43 -6.18
N THR A 307 8.91 -1.42 -5.59
CA THR A 307 8.69 -2.08 -4.30
C THR A 307 8.93 -3.58 -4.43
N THR A 308 8.34 -4.24 -5.43
CA THR A 308 8.52 -5.67 -5.66
C THR A 308 9.99 -6.04 -5.82
N GLN A 309 10.74 -5.30 -6.64
CA GLN A 309 12.17 -5.54 -6.85
C GLN A 309 12.98 -5.42 -5.56
N ALA A 310 12.73 -4.37 -4.78
CA ALA A 310 13.46 -4.15 -3.52
C ALA A 310 13.18 -5.25 -2.50
N TYR A 311 11.92 -5.66 -2.33
CA TYR A 311 11.56 -6.75 -1.42
C TYR A 311 12.04 -8.11 -1.93
N LYS A 312 12.00 -8.38 -3.24
CA LYS A 312 12.52 -9.63 -3.80
C LYS A 312 14.03 -9.74 -3.59
N GLN A 313 14.76 -8.64 -3.77
CA GLN A 313 16.18 -8.58 -3.45
C GLN A 313 16.43 -8.88 -1.96
N ALA A 314 15.69 -8.22 -1.04
CA ALA A 314 15.81 -8.48 0.39
C ALA A 314 15.52 -9.94 0.78
N ILE A 315 14.53 -10.58 0.15
CA ILE A 315 14.24 -12.01 0.33
C ILE A 315 15.40 -12.87 -0.17
N ASN A 316 15.89 -12.60 -1.37
CA ASN A 316 17.01 -13.34 -1.96
C ASN A 316 18.30 -13.21 -1.13
N ASP A 317 18.54 -12.03 -0.55
CA ASP A 317 19.66 -11.77 0.36
C ASP A 317 19.50 -12.56 1.66
N ALA A 318 18.33 -12.49 2.29
CA ALA A 318 18.03 -13.22 3.53
C ALA A 318 18.19 -14.75 3.35
N VAL A 319 17.62 -15.31 2.28
CA VAL A 319 17.69 -16.75 1.98
C VAL A 319 19.13 -17.20 1.68
N ALA A 320 19.93 -16.34 1.03
CA ALA A 320 21.33 -16.62 0.76
C ALA A 320 22.25 -16.36 1.98
N GLY A 321 21.70 -15.91 3.11
CA GLY A 321 22.47 -15.56 4.31
C GLY A 321 23.34 -14.32 4.16
N ARG A 322 23.02 -13.44 3.21
CA ARG A 322 23.69 -12.13 3.05
C ARG A 322 23.13 -11.13 4.05
N ASP A 323 23.97 -10.17 4.43
CA ASP A 323 23.55 -9.02 5.24
C ASP A 323 22.58 -8.13 4.45
N PHE A 324 21.78 -7.35 5.18
CA PHE A 324 20.81 -6.43 4.59
C PHE A 324 21.49 -5.31 3.79
N ASP A 325 21.09 -5.12 2.53
CA ASP A 325 21.58 -4.00 1.70
C ASP A 325 20.81 -2.71 2.02
N GLU A 326 21.46 -1.81 2.75
CA GLU A 326 20.91 -0.50 3.12
C GLU A 326 20.46 0.35 1.92
N LYS A 327 21.00 0.12 0.72
CA LYS A 327 20.57 0.85 -0.49
C LYS A 327 19.10 0.61 -0.82
N LEU A 328 18.52 -0.51 -0.39
CA LEU A 328 17.09 -0.82 -0.56
C LEU A 328 16.20 0.20 0.16
N LEU A 329 16.66 0.79 1.27
CA LEU A 329 15.95 1.87 1.96
C LEU A 329 15.82 3.09 1.06
N GLY A 330 16.91 3.53 0.45
CA GLY A 330 16.92 4.68 -0.46
C GLY A 330 16.08 4.45 -1.72
N VAL A 331 16.01 3.21 -2.23
CA VAL A 331 15.11 2.88 -3.36
C VAL A 331 13.64 3.11 -2.99
N LEU A 332 13.24 2.70 -1.78
CA LEU A 332 11.86 2.84 -1.31
C LEU A 332 11.52 4.28 -0.91
N GLU A 333 12.47 5.02 -0.30
CA GLU A 333 12.31 6.44 0.05
C GLU A 333 12.02 7.34 -1.17
N ASN A 334 12.55 6.98 -2.33
CA ASN A 334 12.31 7.67 -3.59
C ASN A 334 10.90 7.44 -4.18
N LEU A 335 10.09 6.58 -3.57
CA LEU A 335 8.71 6.34 -3.99
C LEU A 335 7.73 7.29 -3.28
N ALA A 336 6.59 7.58 -3.92
CA ALA A 336 5.56 8.44 -3.33
C ALA A 336 4.97 7.83 -2.03
N ASN A 337 5.37 8.40 -0.89
CA ASN A 337 5.04 7.96 0.46
C ASN A 337 4.63 9.14 1.36
N ARG A 338 4.10 8.85 2.56
CA ARG A 338 3.68 9.84 3.57
C ARG A 338 4.58 9.81 4.82
N GLY A 339 5.86 9.51 4.64
CA GLY A 339 6.79 9.13 5.68
C GLY A 339 6.67 7.64 6.03
N TYR A 340 7.80 7.00 6.33
CA TYR A 340 7.87 5.58 6.67
C TYR A 340 7.97 5.32 8.17
N THR A 341 7.50 4.14 8.56
CA THR A 341 7.71 3.48 9.85
C THR A 341 7.73 1.98 9.60
N ASP A 342 8.45 1.24 10.41
CA ASP A 342 8.37 -0.21 10.49
C ASP A 342 7.10 -0.73 11.20
N GLY A 343 6.20 0.18 11.59
CA GLY A 343 4.90 -0.15 12.17
C GLY A 343 5.05 -0.58 13.63
N PHE A 344 4.42 -1.71 13.98
CA PHE A 344 4.48 -2.29 15.32
C PHE A 344 5.50 -3.42 15.44
N PHE A 345 6.28 -3.69 14.37
CA PHE A 345 7.28 -4.76 14.37
C PHE A 345 8.31 -4.58 15.48
N GLU A 346 8.71 -3.34 15.76
CA GLU A 346 9.45 -2.96 16.96
C GLU A 346 8.63 -1.99 17.81
N ARG A 347 8.33 -2.38 19.06
CA ARG A 347 7.51 -1.56 19.99
C ARG A 347 8.27 -0.36 20.55
N HIS A 348 9.60 -0.40 20.55
CA HIS A 348 10.45 0.65 21.11
C HIS A 348 11.67 0.87 20.21
N HIS A 349 11.67 1.96 19.46
CA HIS A 349 12.89 2.44 18.79
C HIS A 349 13.81 3.08 19.83
N THR A 350 15.05 2.63 19.96
CA THR A 350 16.08 3.44 20.62
C THR A 350 16.31 4.70 19.78
N HIS A 351 16.29 5.88 20.40
CA HIS A 351 16.47 7.19 19.77
C HIS A 351 17.68 7.29 18.79
N GLU A 352 18.66 6.39 18.88
CA GLU A 352 19.81 6.29 17.99
C GLU A 352 19.46 5.94 16.53
N TYR A 353 18.35 5.23 16.26
CA TYR A 353 17.91 4.90 14.90
C TYR A 353 17.27 6.09 14.15
N GLN A 354 16.71 7.08 14.87
CA GLN A 354 16.18 8.29 14.24
C GLN A 354 17.28 9.17 13.63
N ASN A 355 18.50 9.15 14.19
CA ASN A 355 19.60 9.99 13.73
C ASN A 355 20.36 9.42 12.52
N TYR A 356 20.25 8.13 12.20
CA TYR A 356 20.79 7.57 10.96
C TYR A 356 19.96 7.97 9.73
N ILE A 357 18.67 8.26 9.92
CA ILE A 357 17.74 8.68 8.85
C ILE A 357 18.04 10.12 8.38
N ASP A 358 18.58 10.99 9.24
CA ASP A 358 18.87 12.39 8.91
C ASP A 358 20.24 12.60 8.21
N ASN A 359 21.13 11.61 8.20
CA ASN A 359 22.46 11.76 7.58
C ASN A 359 22.66 10.99 6.25
N ALA A 360 21.75 10.09 5.87
CA ALA A 360 21.77 9.42 4.56
C ALA A 360 20.82 10.06 3.51
N SER A 361 19.85 10.87 3.97
CA SER A 361 18.74 11.44 3.18
C SER A 361 19.09 12.58 2.22
N LYS A 362 20.38 12.72 1.88
CA LYS A 362 20.84 13.47 0.69
C LYS A 362 21.14 12.57 -0.52
N ALA A 363 20.81 11.28 -0.45
CA ALA A 363 21.05 10.33 -1.54
C ALA A 363 20.00 10.48 -2.66
N ASN A 364 20.38 11.18 -3.74
CA ASN A 364 19.86 11.08 -5.10
C ASN A 364 18.33 10.93 -5.23
N LYS A 365 17.60 12.05 -5.09
CA LYS A 365 16.17 12.06 -5.43
C LYS A 365 16.03 11.66 -6.90
N GLN A 366 15.20 10.65 -7.17
CA GLN A 366 14.91 10.22 -8.54
C GLN A 366 13.46 10.56 -8.92
N LEU A 367 13.25 10.99 -10.16
CA LEU A 367 11.93 11.22 -10.72
C LEU A 367 11.65 10.18 -11.80
N PHE A 368 10.56 9.41 -11.68
CA PHE A 368 10.12 8.54 -12.76
C PHE A 368 9.72 9.37 -13.98
N VAL A 369 10.37 9.17 -15.13
CA VAL A 369 10.18 10.03 -16.32
C VAL A 369 9.56 9.31 -17.50
N GLY A 370 9.65 7.98 -17.58
CA GLY A 370 9.04 7.24 -18.69
C GLY A 370 9.22 5.74 -18.58
N GLU A 371 8.59 5.02 -19.50
CA GLU A 371 8.71 3.57 -19.63
C GLU A 371 9.00 3.20 -21.08
N MET A 372 9.79 2.15 -21.27
CA MET A 372 10.10 1.66 -22.60
C MET A 372 8.90 0.95 -23.22
N ILE A 373 8.55 1.32 -24.45
CA ILE A 373 7.47 0.69 -25.23
C ILE A 373 8.02 -0.22 -26.33
N ALA A 374 9.19 0.09 -26.88
CA ALA A 374 9.87 -0.74 -27.87
C ALA A 374 11.39 -0.55 -27.79
N SER A 375 12.12 -1.57 -28.24
CA SER A 375 13.56 -1.53 -28.43
C SER A 375 13.85 -1.87 -29.89
N ASP A 376 14.78 -1.14 -30.50
CA ASP A 376 15.33 -1.41 -31.82
C ASP A 376 16.84 -1.65 -31.68
N PRO A 377 17.24 -2.93 -31.50
CA PRO A 377 18.65 -3.30 -31.37
C PRO A 377 19.48 -3.04 -32.63
N VAL A 378 18.85 -2.95 -33.81
CA VAL A 378 19.56 -2.74 -35.08
C VAL A 378 20.04 -1.30 -35.18
N ASN A 379 19.18 -0.36 -34.78
CA ASN A 379 19.52 1.07 -34.79
C ASN A 379 20.06 1.57 -33.45
N GLY A 380 20.11 0.73 -32.41
CA GLY A 380 20.61 1.10 -31.09
C GLY A 380 19.70 2.10 -30.37
N THR A 381 18.39 1.98 -30.54
CA THR A 381 17.43 2.94 -29.98
C THR A 381 16.32 2.27 -29.17
N ILE A 382 15.72 3.04 -28.27
CA ILE A 382 14.52 2.65 -27.55
C ILE A 382 13.44 3.71 -27.72
N ASP A 383 12.19 3.28 -27.85
CA ASP A 383 11.02 4.14 -27.81
C ASP A 383 10.47 4.17 -26.39
N VAL A 384 10.15 5.38 -25.91
CA VAL A 384 9.77 5.66 -24.52
C VAL A 384 8.45 6.40 -24.49
N ASP A 385 7.49 5.91 -23.69
CA ASP A 385 6.29 6.63 -23.32
C ASP A 385 6.58 7.54 -22.12
N VAL A 386 6.55 8.85 -22.37
CA VAL A 386 6.96 9.88 -21.41
C VAL A 386 5.87 10.06 -20.36
N LYS A 387 6.28 10.20 -19.09
CA LYS A 387 5.39 10.48 -17.94
C LYS A 387 5.68 11.83 -17.30
N ASN A 388 6.95 12.16 -17.11
CA ASN A 388 7.38 13.44 -16.55
C ASN A 388 8.47 14.07 -17.43
N ARG A 389 8.67 15.38 -17.26
CA ARG A 389 9.62 16.16 -18.07
C ARG A 389 11.07 15.73 -17.85
N PHE A 390 11.80 15.50 -18.93
CA PHE A 390 13.27 15.34 -18.97
C PHE A 390 13.86 15.95 -20.24
N GLN A 391 15.17 16.15 -20.27
CA GLN A 391 15.86 16.84 -21.37
C GLN A 391 17.22 16.22 -21.67
N VAL A 392 17.74 16.50 -22.87
CA VAL A 392 19.12 16.15 -23.27
C VAL A 392 20.11 16.74 -22.26
N GLY A 393 21.10 15.96 -21.86
CA GLY A 393 22.04 16.24 -20.77
C GLY A 393 21.57 15.74 -19.39
N ASP A 394 20.31 15.33 -19.23
CA ASP A 394 19.87 14.71 -17.98
C ASP A 394 20.53 13.33 -17.78
N ARG A 395 20.93 13.03 -16.54
CA ARG A 395 21.35 11.69 -16.14
C ARG A 395 20.12 10.83 -15.85
N LEU A 396 19.98 9.75 -16.61
CA LEU A 396 18.88 8.80 -16.52
C LEU A 396 19.38 7.48 -15.91
N GLN A 397 18.48 6.78 -15.22
CA GLN A 397 18.63 5.40 -14.80
C GLN A 397 17.60 4.54 -15.53
N LEU A 398 18.09 3.58 -16.30
CA LEU A 398 17.32 2.48 -16.85
C LEU A 398 17.17 1.44 -15.74
N ILE A 399 15.94 1.24 -15.30
CA ILE A 399 15.58 0.28 -14.29
C ILE A 399 15.07 -0.98 -15.01
N MET A 400 15.80 -2.08 -14.85
CA MET A 400 15.54 -3.33 -15.58
C MET A 400 14.90 -4.37 -14.66
N PRO A 401 14.00 -5.22 -15.19
CA PRO A 401 13.37 -6.30 -14.43
C PRO A 401 14.36 -7.25 -13.75
N ASP A 402 15.45 -7.60 -14.42
CA ASP A 402 16.51 -8.49 -13.90
C ASP A 402 17.40 -7.86 -12.81
N GLY A 403 17.22 -6.58 -12.51
CA GLY A 403 18.00 -5.84 -11.52
C GLY A 403 19.29 -5.23 -12.05
N ASN A 404 19.68 -5.46 -13.31
CA ASN A 404 20.88 -4.90 -13.94
C ASN A 404 20.66 -3.45 -14.37
N ASN A 405 20.32 -2.58 -13.41
CA ASN A 405 20.04 -1.17 -13.66
C ASN A 405 21.27 -0.48 -14.28
N ARG A 406 21.04 0.41 -15.26
CA ARG A 406 22.11 1.09 -15.99
C ARG A 406 21.90 2.60 -15.99
N ASP A 407 22.95 3.33 -15.65
CA ASP A 407 22.94 4.80 -15.73
C ASP A 407 23.41 5.25 -17.12
N VAL A 408 22.71 6.24 -17.68
CA VAL A 408 22.99 6.81 -19.01
C VAL A 408 22.88 8.34 -18.94
N GLU A 409 23.84 9.04 -19.55
CA GLU A 409 23.72 10.46 -19.82
C GLU A 409 23.01 10.65 -21.17
N LEU A 410 21.88 11.35 -21.18
CA LEU A 410 21.07 11.48 -22.39
C LEU A 410 21.77 12.41 -23.39
N SER A 411 22.32 11.85 -24.48
CA SER A 411 23.10 12.59 -25.48
C SER A 411 22.26 13.22 -26.59
N ALA A 412 21.16 12.58 -26.97
CA ALA A 412 20.22 13.07 -27.98
C ALA A 412 18.84 12.43 -27.79
N MET A 413 17.82 13.00 -28.41
CA MET A 413 16.45 12.51 -28.35
C MET A 413 15.67 12.95 -29.58
N GLU A 414 14.76 12.10 -30.05
CA GLU A 414 13.90 12.36 -31.21
C GLU A 414 12.42 12.12 -30.86
N ASN A 415 11.51 12.75 -31.59
CA ASN A 415 10.12 12.29 -31.62
C ASN A 415 9.97 11.06 -32.52
N LEU A 416 8.79 10.42 -32.48
CA LEU A 416 8.49 9.27 -33.36
C LEU A 416 8.42 9.61 -34.87
N LYS A 417 8.57 10.89 -35.25
CA LYS A 417 8.69 11.32 -36.65
C LYS A 417 10.15 11.50 -37.08
N GLY A 418 11.12 11.17 -36.22
CA GLY A 418 12.55 11.32 -36.47
C GLY A 418 13.05 12.76 -36.39
N GLN A 419 12.32 13.66 -35.72
CA GLN A 419 12.76 15.05 -35.52
C GLN A 419 13.45 15.16 -34.16
N ALA A 420 14.67 15.70 -34.16
CA ALA A 420 15.44 15.97 -32.95
C ALA A 420 14.67 16.90 -32.00
N MET A 421 14.81 16.64 -30.70
CA MET A 421 14.21 17.44 -29.63
C MET A 421 15.09 17.46 -28.39
N ASP A 422 15.15 18.62 -27.74
CA ASP A 422 15.95 18.79 -26.52
C ASP A 422 15.17 18.42 -25.26
N VAL A 423 13.84 18.49 -25.30
CA VAL A 423 12.98 18.35 -24.11
C VAL A 423 11.78 17.44 -24.40
N ALA A 424 11.59 16.44 -23.55
CA ALA A 424 10.39 15.64 -23.46
C ALA A 424 9.42 16.33 -22.49
N PRO A 425 8.26 16.84 -22.93
CA PRO A 425 7.44 17.76 -22.13
C PRO A 425 6.63 17.08 -21.02
N GLY A 426 6.41 15.76 -21.08
CA GLY A 426 5.66 15.01 -20.08
C GLY A 426 4.64 14.06 -20.72
N SER A 427 3.69 13.59 -19.90
CA SER A 427 2.62 12.65 -20.28
C SER A 427 1.96 12.96 -21.63
N GLY A 428 1.69 11.91 -22.42
CA GLY A 428 1.06 12.01 -23.75
C GLY A 428 2.03 12.15 -24.91
N HIS A 429 3.34 12.11 -24.64
CA HIS A 429 4.39 12.16 -25.66
C HIS A 429 5.17 10.86 -25.69
N GLN A 430 5.62 10.49 -26.89
CA GLN A 430 6.52 9.37 -27.11
C GLN A 430 7.79 9.89 -27.77
N VAL A 431 8.92 9.41 -27.27
CA VAL A 431 10.25 9.85 -27.71
C VAL A 431 11.13 8.64 -27.97
N ARG A 432 12.11 8.81 -28.86
CA ARG A 432 13.13 7.83 -29.17
C ARG A 432 14.46 8.28 -28.57
N LEU A 433 15.11 7.39 -27.83
CA LEU A 433 16.40 7.62 -27.19
C LEU A 433 17.46 6.70 -27.82
N PRO A 434 18.67 7.22 -28.13
CA PRO A 434 19.79 6.43 -28.64
C PRO A 434 20.47 5.67 -27.51
N ILE A 435 19.84 4.58 -27.08
CA ILE A 435 20.28 3.76 -25.96
C ILE A 435 20.39 2.32 -26.46
N GLU A 436 21.64 1.85 -26.58
CA GLU A 436 21.98 0.52 -27.09
C GLU A 436 21.81 -0.58 -26.04
N ASP A 437 21.81 -1.84 -26.48
CA ASP A 437 21.84 -3.04 -25.62
C ASP A 437 20.69 -3.19 -24.61
N VAL A 438 19.48 -2.73 -24.95
CA VAL A 438 18.28 -2.94 -24.12
C VAL A 438 17.44 -4.08 -24.69
N ASN A 439 17.66 -5.29 -24.18
CA ASN A 439 17.02 -6.53 -24.67
C ASN A 439 15.91 -7.07 -23.76
N GLN A 440 15.35 -6.23 -22.88
CA GLN A 440 14.31 -6.63 -21.92
C GLN A 440 13.05 -5.79 -22.12
N SER A 441 11.88 -6.38 -21.92
CA SER A 441 10.62 -5.63 -21.83
C SER A 441 10.46 -4.98 -20.45
N ASN A 442 9.47 -4.09 -20.29
CA ASN A 442 9.11 -3.50 -18.99
C ASN A 442 10.23 -2.68 -18.32
N VAL A 443 11.11 -2.08 -19.12
CA VAL A 443 12.16 -1.18 -18.62
C VAL A 443 11.54 0.14 -18.20
N LEU A 444 11.84 0.58 -16.98
CA LEU A 444 11.41 1.85 -16.42
C LEU A 444 12.55 2.86 -16.48
N ILE A 445 12.25 4.15 -16.62
CA ILE A 445 13.26 5.20 -16.74
C ILE A 445 13.02 6.24 -15.66
N ALA A 446 14.03 6.47 -14.84
CA ALA A 446 14.05 7.52 -13.84
C ALA A 446 15.16 8.54 -14.14
N ARG A 447 14.97 9.79 -13.75
CA ARG A 447 15.96 10.85 -13.85
C ARG A 447 16.50 11.20 -12.47
N TYR A 448 17.81 11.40 -12.35
CA TYR A 448 18.43 11.96 -11.15
C TYR A 448 18.14 13.46 -11.01
N LEU A 449 17.75 13.91 -9.81
CA LEU A 449 17.42 15.31 -9.51
C LEU A 449 18.59 16.09 -8.91
#